data_AF-A0A9Q0F3A0-F1
#
_entry.id   AF-A0A9Q0F3A0-F1
#
_cell.length_a   1.000
_cell.length_b   1.000
_cell.length_c   1.000
_cell.angle_alpha   90.00
_cell.angle_beta   90.00
_cell.angle_gamma   90.00
#
_symmetry.space_group_name_H-M   'P 1'
#
loop_
_entity.id
_entity.type
_entity.pdbx_description
1 polymer ?
#
loop_
_entity_poly.entity_id
_entity_poly.type
_entity_poly.pdbx_seq_one_letter_code
_entity_poly.pdbx_strand_id
1 'polypeptide(L)'
;MKSLSASNLWHKWTVGDNEWTPFRIPGFSYVCFLRDKFYAFSSNGSTVTIDPASLIFSHVAPPHGLDMRSSSFIVESVGDIFQVCVFCDYDNSKGKVVSRFGVKKLEEEKKQRVDVRDELKGRLVFVSNVCSFSVPAEDIPQWKPNCVYVQGGLLHCKEPPPPVCNHYL
;
A
#
# COMPACT_ATOMS: atom_id res chain seq x y z
N MET A 1 -13.26 -31.89 0.27
CA MET A 1 -12.33 -31.27 -0.69
C MET A 1 -12.91 -29.90 -1.02
N LYS A 2 -12.36 -28.80 -0.50
CA LYS A 2 -12.97 -27.47 -0.68
C LYS A 2 -12.71 -26.99 -2.10
N SER A 3 -13.78 -26.78 -2.86
CA SER A 3 -13.76 -26.02 -4.12
C SER A 3 -13.17 -24.64 -3.82
N LEU A 4 -12.00 -24.35 -4.38
CA LEU A 4 -11.37 -23.03 -4.34
C LEU A 4 -11.77 -22.31 -5.64
N SER A 5 -12.40 -21.14 -5.50
CA SER A 5 -12.95 -20.35 -6.59
C SER A 5 -11.90 -19.96 -7.64
N ALA A 6 -12.35 -19.78 -8.89
CA ALA A 6 -11.57 -19.28 -10.03
C ALA A 6 -10.93 -17.88 -9.83
N SER A 7 -11.12 -17.25 -8.67
CA SER A 7 -10.73 -15.87 -8.34
C SER A 7 -9.24 -15.64 -8.10
N ASN A 8 -8.39 -16.65 -8.30
CA ASN A 8 -6.96 -16.61 -7.93
C ASN A 8 -6.01 -16.93 -9.11
N LEU A 9 -6.53 -16.93 -10.35
CA LEU A 9 -5.72 -17.14 -11.55
C LEU A 9 -5.22 -15.79 -12.09
N TRP A 10 -3.91 -15.61 -12.07
CA TRP A 10 -3.23 -14.43 -12.59
C TRP A 10 -2.47 -14.80 -13.85
N HIS A 11 -2.09 -13.79 -14.64
CA HIS A 11 -1.43 -13.98 -15.91
C HIS A 11 -0.19 -13.09 -15.99
N LYS A 12 0.94 -13.66 -16.39
CA LYS A 12 2.19 -12.94 -16.65
C LYS A 12 2.37 -12.83 -18.16
N TRP A 13 2.81 -11.67 -18.60
CA TRP A 13 3.26 -11.45 -19.97
C TRP A 13 4.47 -10.53 -19.94
N THR A 14 5.45 -10.85 -20.77
CA THR A 14 6.67 -10.07 -20.97
C THR A 14 6.83 -9.75 -22.44
N VAL A 15 7.61 -8.70 -22.75
CA VAL A 15 7.88 -8.31 -24.13
C VAL A 15 8.60 -9.46 -24.84
N GLY A 16 7.97 -10.00 -25.88
CA GLY A 16 8.45 -11.16 -26.62
C GLY A 16 7.63 -12.44 -26.38
N ASP A 17 6.76 -12.46 -25.37
CA ASP A 17 5.82 -13.55 -25.18
C ASP A 17 4.69 -13.49 -26.23
N ASN A 18 4.40 -14.62 -26.85
CA ASN A 18 3.26 -14.76 -27.78
C ASN A 18 1.93 -14.97 -27.04
N GLU A 19 1.98 -15.45 -25.79
CA GLU A 19 0.82 -15.80 -25.00
C GLU A 19 1.01 -15.41 -23.52
N TRP A 20 -0.10 -15.21 -22.82
CA TRP A 20 -0.09 -14.95 -21.38
C TRP A 20 0.15 -16.25 -20.60
N THR A 21 1.16 -16.26 -19.73
CA THR A 21 1.45 -17.42 -18.87
C THR A 21 0.58 -17.38 -17.62
N PRO A 22 -0.33 -18.34 -17.41
CA PRO A 22 -1.14 -18.39 -16.20
C PRO A 22 -0.30 -18.81 -14.99
N PHE A 23 -0.54 -18.19 -13.85
CA PHE A 23 0.03 -18.58 -12.57
C PHE A 23 -0.99 -18.37 -11.44
N ARG A 24 -0.90 -19.20 -10.40
CA ARG A 24 -1.82 -19.14 -9.26
C ARG A 24 -1.16 -18.49 -8.08
N ILE A 25 -1.82 -17.48 -7.54
CA ILE A 25 -1.32 -16.74 -6.38
C ILE A 25 -2.44 -16.57 -5.37
N PRO A 26 -2.13 -16.45 -4.07
CA PRO A 26 -3.14 -16.10 -3.08
C PRO A 26 -3.86 -14.81 -3.49
N GLY A 27 -5.15 -14.69 -3.19
CA GLY A 27 -5.88 -13.45 -3.48
C GLY A 27 -5.20 -12.24 -2.85
N PHE A 28 -4.83 -11.26 -3.68
CA PHE A 28 -4.20 -10.00 -3.26
C PHE A 28 -5.21 -8.86 -3.36
N SER A 29 -5.19 -7.97 -2.37
CA SER A 29 -6.03 -6.75 -2.37
C SER A 29 -5.32 -5.55 -3.00
N TYR A 30 -4.00 -5.60 -3.11
CA TYR A 30 -3.15 -4.55 -3.66
C TYR A 30 -1.84 -5.16 -4.15
N VAL A 31 -1.31 -4.64 -5.27
CA VAL A 31 0.01 -4.99 -5.80
C VAL A 31 0.69 -3.72 -6.33
N CYS A 32 1.99 -3.57 -6.09
CA CYS A 32 2.82 -2.54 -6.70
C CYS A 32 4.18 -3.10 -7.07
N PHE A 33 4.91 -2.44 -7.98
CA PHE A 33 6.26 -2.82 -8.38
C PHE A 33 7.26 -1.82 -7.82
N LEU A 34 8.19 -2.28 -6.98
CA LEU A 34 9.20 -1.48 -6.31
C LEU A 34 10.48 -2.31 -6.20
N ARG A 35 11.66 -1.70 -6.37
CA ARG A 35 12.97 -2.38 -6.22
C ARG A 35 13.06 -3.71 -6.95
N ASP A 36 12.65 -3.71 -8.21
CA ASP A 36 12.70 -4.87 -9.09
C ASP A 36 11.86 -6.08 -8.64
N LYS A 37 10.90 -5.86 -7.72
CA LYS A 37 9.99 -6.88 -7.20
C LYS A 37 8.56 -6.37 -7.15
N PHE A 38 7.60 -7.29 -7.19
CA PHE A 38 6.23 -6.92 -6.83
C PHE A 38 6.07 -7.04 -5.32
N TYR A 39 5.44 -6.05 -4.69
CA TYR A 39 4.94 -6.13 -3.32
C TYR A 39 3.43 -6.27 -3.36
N ALA A 40 2.88 -7.09 -2.47
CA ALA A 40 1.44 -7.30 -2.40
C ALA A 40 0.93 -7.49 -0.96
N PHE A 41 -0.33 -7.08 -0.73
CA PHE A 41 -1.08 -7.46 0.46
C PHE A 41 -1.98 -8.64 0.14
N SER A 42 -1.74 -9.76 0.81
CA SER A 42 -2.63 -10.92 0.75
C SER A 42 -3.95 -10.68 1.47
N SER A 43 -4.97 -11.46 1.12
CA SER A 43 -6.31 -11.41 1.72
C SER A 43 -6.35 -11.66 3.22
N ASN A 44 -5.29 -12.21 3.82
CA ASN A 44 -5.17 -12.38 5.28
C ASN A 44 -4.43 -11.20 5.96
N GLY A 45 -4.06 -10.17 5.21
CA GLY A 45 -3.32 -9.01 5.72
C GLY A 45 -1.80 -9.21 5.84
N SER A 46 -1.25 -10.33 5.34
CA SER A 46 0.20 -10.49 5.23
C SER A 46 0.75 -9.71 4.05
N THR A 47 1.99 -9.22 4.19
CA THR A 47 2.71 -8.55 3.11
C THR A 47 3.72 -9.52 2.53
N VAL A 48 3.74 -9.61 1.21
CA VAL A 48 4.63 -10.52 0.47
C VAL A 48 5.33 -9.77 -0.66
N THR A 49 6.47 -10.31 -1.07
CA THR A 49 7.10 -9.98 -2.35
C THR A 49 6.93 -11.12 -3.34
N ILE A 50 6.88 -10.79 -4.62
CA ILE A 50 6.84 -11.72 -5.75
C ILE A 50 8.02 -11.38 -6.65
N ASP A 51 8.89 -12.37 -6.87
CA ASP A 51 9.96 -12.24 -7.85
C ASP A 51 9.37 -12.26 -9.27
N PRO A 52 9.60 -11.24 -10.11
CA PRO A 52 8.97 -11.14 -11.41
C PRO A 52 9.42 -12.23 -12.39
N ALA A 53 10.63 -12.78 -12.22
CA ALA A 53 11.17 -13.81 -13.10
C ALA A 53 10.58 -15.19 -12.79
N SER A 54 10.72 -15.63 -11.54
CA SER A 54 10.36 -16.97 -11.05
C SER A 54 8.93 -17.09 -10.52
N LEU A 55 8.26 -15.96 -10.25
CA LEU A 55 6.92 -15.91 -9.62
C LEU A 55 6.88 -16.55 -8.23
N ILE A 56 8.02 -16.63 -7.55
CA ILE A 56 8.13 -17.16 -6.18
C ILE A 56 7.73 -16.07 -5.17
N PHE A 57 6.95 -16.47 -4.15
CA PHE A 57 6.49 -15.60 -3.06
C PHE A 57 7.44 -15.67 -1.88
N SER A 58 7.70 -14.52 -1.26
CA SER A 58 8.40 -14.45 0.04
C SER A 58 7.61 -13.57 1.00
N HIS A 59 7.50 -14.00 2.25
CA HIS A 59 6.85 -13.20 3.29
C HIS A 59 7.76 -12.06 3.73
N VAL A 60 7.22 -10.84 3.65
CA VAL A 60 7.84 -9.61 4.16
C VAL A 60 7.36 -9.30 5.56
N ALA A 61 6.09 -9.57 5.85
CA ALA A 61 5.55 -9.39 7.19
C ALA A 61 4.31 -10.26 7.42
N PRO A 62 4.08 -10.74 8.66
CA PRO A 62 2.99 -11.66 8.97
C PRO A 62 1.62 -11.02 8.76
N PRO A 63 0.53 -11.79 8.76
CA PRO A 63 -0.83 -11.27 8.84
C PRO A 63 -0.97 -10.22 9.94
N HIS A 64 -1.58 -9.08 9.62
CA HIS A 64 -2.12 -8.17 10.63
C HIS A 64 -3.63 -8.12 10.42
N GLY A 65 -4.40 -8.06 11.51
CA GLY A 65 -5.86 -7.99 11.41
C GLY A 65 -6.27 -6.88 10.44
N LEU A 66 -7.05 -7.24 9.43
CA LEU A 66 -7.58 -6.28 8.48
C LEU A 66 -8.68 -5.49 9.19
N ASP A 67 -8.39 -4.23 9.53
CA ASP A 67 -9.47 -3.31 9.89
C ASP A 67 -10.25 -3.00 8.60
N MET A 68 -11.50 -3.43 8.55
CA MET A 68 -12.41 -3.22 7.41
C MET A 68 -12.62 -1.73 7.10
N ARG A 69 -12.25 -0.84 8.03
CA ARG A 69 -12.29 0.61 7.87
C ARG A 69 -10.94 1.22 7.45
N SER A 70 -9.99 0.38 7.04
CA SER A 70 -8.67 0.83 6.59
C SER A 70 -8.35 0.41 5.16
N SER A 71 -7.51 1.20 4.50
CA SER A 71 -6.89 0.87 3.22
C SER A 71 -5.37 0.97 3.39
N SER A 72 -4.64 -0.03 2.91
CA SER A 72 -3.19 -0.07 3.05
C SER A 72 -2.53 0.06 1.68
N PHE A 73 -1.45 0.85 1.64
CA PHE A 73 -0.63 1.12 0.46
C PHE A 73 0.82 0.82 0.78
N ILE A 74 1.62 0.53 -0.25
CA ILE A 74 3.06 0.35 -0.13
C ILE A 74 3.74 1.45 -0.91
N VAL A 75 4.69 2.12 -0.28
CA VAL A 75 5.43 3.23 -0.88
C VAL A 75 6.92 3.10 -0.56
N GLU A 76 7.75 3.40 -1.54
CA GLU A 76 9.20 3.56 -1.35
C GLU A 76 9.50 5.02 -1.03
N SER A 77 10.39 5.24 -0.06
CA SER A 77 10.84 6.57 0.35
C SER A 77 12.24 6.50 0.95
N VAL A 78 13.18 7.25 0.37
CA VAL A 78 14.57 7.38 0.84
C VAL A 78 15.25 6.02 1.07
N GLY A 79 15.07 5.08 0.13
CA GLY A 79 15.73 3.77 0.26
C GLY A 79 15.11 2.87 1.33
N ASP A 80 13.94 3.23 1.89
CA ASP A 80 13.11 2.38 2.75
C ASP A 80 11.73 2.08 2.12
N ILE A 81 11.11 0.96 2.51
CA ILE A 81 9.74 0.59 2.10
C ILE A 81 8.80 0.77 3.29
N PHE A 82 7.68 1.44 3.05
CA PHE A 82 6.68 1.73 4.07
C PHE A 82 5.32 1.17 3.67
N GLN A 83 4.60 0.63 4.64
CA GLN A 83 3.17 0.45 4.59
C GLN A 83 2.49 1.71 5.16
N VAL A 84 1.60 2.31 4.37
CA VAL A 84 0.75 3.42 4.78
C VAL A 84 -0.67 2.90 4.94
N CYS A 85 -1.15 2.85 6.18
CA CYS A 85 -2.52 2.53 6.53
C CYS A 85 -3.33 3.82 6.62
N VAL A 86 -4.34 3.98 5.77
CA VAL A 86 -5.32 5.07 5.84
C VAL A 86 -6.56 4.54 6.52
N PHE A 87 -6.96 5.14 7.64
CA PHE A 87 -8.16 4.78 8.39
C PHE A 87 -9.27 5.79 8.08
N CYS A 88 -10.47 5.27 7.94
CA CYS A 88 -11.64 6.10 7.70
C CYS A 88 -12.69 5.88 8.78
N ASP A 89 -13.35 6.97 9.14
CA ASP A 89 -14.57 6.94 9.95
C ASP A 89 -15.78 7.32 9.09
N TYR A 90 -16.96 7.08 9.64
CA TYR A 90 -18.20 7.46 8.99
C TYR A 90 -18.75 8.74 9.62
N ASP A 91 -18.85 9.79 8.81
CA ASP A 91 -19.52 11.04 9.15
C ASP A 91 -20.92 11.05 8.52
N ASN A 92 -21.95 11.35 9.31
CA ASN A 92 -23.34 11.31 8.85
C ASN A 92 -23.65 12.31 7.71
N SER A 93 -22.91 13.41 7.61
CA SER A 93 -23.09 14.44 6.60
C SER A 93 -22.21 14.23 5.37
N LYS A 94 -20.97 13.78 5.58
CA LYS A 94 -19.93 13.67 4.54
C LYS A 94 -19.72 12.24 4.03
N GLY A 95 -20.30 11.24 4.68
CA GLY A 95 -20.05 9.83 4.42
C GLY A 95 -18.72 9.38 5.01
N LYS A 96 -18.05 8.43 4.34
CA LYS A 96 -16.74 7.97 4.76
C LYS A 96 -15.74 9.13 4.68
N VAL A 97 -14.95 9.36 5.73
CA VAL A 97 -13.94 10.43 5.81
C VAL A 97 -12.64 9.85 6.35
N VAL A 98 -11.48 10.33 5.87
CA VAL A 98 -10.19 9.95 6.45
C VAL A 98 -10.09 10.54 7.86
N SER A 99 -9.83 9.70 8.85
CA SER A 99 -9.69 10.15 10.23
C SER A 99 -8.24 10.16 10.72
N ARG A 100 -7.45 9.16 10.32
CA ARG A 100 -6.04 9.04 10.69
C ARG A 100 -5.27 8.19 9.70
N PHE A 101 -3.95 8.23 9.80
CA PHE A 101 -3.07 7.30 9.11
C PHE A 101 -2.08 6.67 10.08
N GLY A 102 -1.55 5.52 9.70
CA GLY A 102 -0.40 4.90 10.33
C GLY A 102 0.65 4.62 9.27
N VAL A 103 1.91 4.89 9.58
CA VAL A 103 3.04 4.52 8.74
C VAL A 103 3.83 3.46 9.48
N LYS A 104 4.13 2.36 8.79
CA LYS A 104 4.98 1.28 9.30
C LYS A 104 6.10 1.00 8.32
N LYS A 105 7.33 0.95 8.78
CA LYS A 105 8.46 0.49 7.97
C LYS A 105 8.38 -1.02 7.80
N LEU A 106 8.55 -1.51 6.58
CA LEU A 106 8.66 -2.93 6.29
C LEU A 106 10.13 -3.35 6.38
N GLU A 107 10.46 -4.18 7.37
CA GLU A 107 11.79 -4.76 7.52
C GLU A 107 11.79 -6.17 6.93
N GLU A 108 12.11 -6.28 5.64
CA GLU A 108 12.08 -7.55 4.90
C GLU A 108 12.94 -8.65 5.55
N GLU A 109 14.16 -8.31 5.97
CA GLU A 109 15.10 -9.26 6.58
C GLU A 109 14.57 -9.82 7.90
N LYS A 110 13.93 -8.97 8.71
CA LYS A 110 13.35 -9.34 10.00
C LYS A 110 11.92 -9.85 9.90
N LYS A 111 11.35 -9.85 8.68
CA LYS A 111 9.97 -10.24 8.38
C LYS A 111 8.93 -9.55 9.25
N GLN A 112 9.10 -8.25 9.49
CA GLN A 112 8.24 -7.51 10.43
C GLN A 112 7.89 -6.11 9.94
N ARG A 113 6.94 -5.48 10.66
CA ARG A 113 6.57 -4.08 10.49
C ARG A 113 6.90 -3.34 11.76
N VAL A 114 7.59 -2.23 11.63
CA VAL A 114 7.92 -1.36 12.76
C VAL A 114 7.08 -0.10 12.66
N ASP A 115 6.43 0.30 13.75
CA ASP A 115 5.69 1.57 13.80
C ASP A 115 6.67 2.73 13.79
N VAL A 116 6.39 3.72 12.95
CA VAL A 116 7.36 4.77 12.69
C VAL A 116 6.74 6.14 12.87
N ARG A 117 7.25 6.86 13.88
CA ARG A 117 6.65 8.11 14.37
C ARG A 117 7.12 9.33 13.58
N ASP A 118 8.36 9.30 13.06
CA ASP A 118 9.04 10.47 12.44
C ASP A 118 9.59 10.22 11.01
N GLU A 119 9.09 9.22 10.29
CA GLU A 119 9.86 8.60 9.19
C GLU A 119 9.55 9.02 7.77
N LEU A 120 8.73 10.05 7.57
CA LEU A 120 8.60 10.63 6.23
C LEU A 120 9.75 11.58 5.88
N LYS A 121 10.65 11.90 6.84
CA LYS A 121 11.90 12.67 6.60
C LYS A 121 11.66 13.96 5.79
N GLY A 122 10.60 14.68 6.11
CA GLY A 122 10.21 15.93 5.44
C GLY A 122 9.55 15.73 4.07
N ARG A 123 9.15 14.51 3.71
CA ARG A 123 8.60 14.19 2.38
C ARG A 123 7.09 14.25 2.33
N LEU A 124 6.60 14.39 1.12
CA LEU A 124 5.20 14.24 0.76
C LEU A 124 4.99 12.80 0.31
N VAL A 125 3.96 12.14 0.81
CA VAL A 125 3.61 10.78 0.40
C VAL A 125 2.24 10.80 -0.27
N PHE A 126 2.19 10.29 -1.49
CA PHE A 126 0.98 10.17 -2.27
C PHE A 126 0.57 8.70 -2.30
N VAL A 127 -0.71 8.42 -2.00
CA VAL A 127 -1.24 7.05 -2.02
C VAL A 127 -2.55 6.98 -2.81
N SER A 128 -2.64 5.94 -3.65
CA SER A 128 -3.83 5.60 -4.43
C SER A 128 -3.88 4.12 -4.77
N ASN A 129 -4.99 3.68 -5.34
CA ASN A 129 -5.17 2.32 -5.89
C ASN A 129 -4.35 2.10 -7.17
N VAL A 130 -3.94 3.17 -7.84
CA VAL A 130 -3.18 3.10 -9.09
C VAL A 130 -1.68 3.16 -8.80
N CYS A 131 -1.24 4.14 -8.02
CA CYS A 131 0.16 4.33 -7.68
C CYS A 131 0.33 4.98 -6.30
N SER A 132 1.46 4.66 -5.67
CA SER A 132 1.91 5.32 -4.45
C SER A 132 3.37 5.72 -4.64
N PHE A 133 3.72 6.94 -4.26
CA PHE A 133 5.07 7.46 -4.42
C PHE A 133 5.36 8.54 -3.37
N SER A 134 6.64 8.85 -3.18
CA SER A 134 7.07 9.88 -2.26
C SER A 134 8.03 10.86 -2.93
N VAL A 135 7.88 12.16 -2.65
CA VAL A 135 8.74 13.24 -3.16
C VAL A 135 9.25 14.13 -2.02
N PRO A 136 10.43 14.74 -2.14
CA PRO A 136 10.86 15.83 -1.26
C PRO A 136 9.81 16.94 -1.17
N ALA A 137 9.55 17.50 0.01
CA ALA A 137 8.64 18.65 0.10
C ALA A 137 9.22 19.93 -0.51
N GLU A 138 10.54 20.03 -0.63
CA GLU A 138 11.22 21.12 -1.35
C GLU A 138 10.84 21.19 -2.84
N ASP A 139 10.47 20.06 -3.45
CA ASP A 139 9.99 20.02 -4.83
C ASP A 139 8.58 20.61 -4.98
N ILE A 140 7.81 20.67 -3.89
CA ILE A 140 6.43 21.19 -3.88
C ILE A 140 6.20 22.07 -2.62
N PRO A 141 6.73 23.30 -2.59
CA PRO A 141 6.76 24.13 -1.38
C PRO A 141 5.39 24.52 -0.82
N GLN A 142 4.32 24.46 -1.63
CA GLN A 142 2.96 24.77 -1.20
C GLN A 142 2.35 23.65 -0.34
N TRP A 143 3.00 22.48 -0.27
CA TRP A 143 2.50 21.28 0.37
C TRP A 143 3.24 21.06 1.68
N LYS A 144 2.52 20.57 2.69
CA LYS A 144 3.03 20.44 4.04
C LYS A 144 3.92 19.19 4.13
N PRO A 145 5.18 19.31 4.58
CA PRO A 145 6.07 18.16 4.74
C PRO A 145 5.52 17.17 5.78
N ASN A 146 5.92 15.90 5.66
CA ASN A 146 5.49 14.81 6.55
C ASN A 146 3.97 14.56 6.54
N CYS A 147 3.35 14.70 5.38
CA CYS A 147 1.91 14.47 5.21
C CYS A 147 1.65 13.40 4.14
N VAL A 148 0.55 12.67 4.37
CA VAL A 148 0.01 11.70 3.42
C VAL A 148 -1.15 12.33 2.68
N TYR A 149 -1.08 12.26 1.36
CA TYR A 149 -2.07 12.77 0.42
C TYR A 149 -2.76 11.58 -0.26
N VAL A 150 -4.07 11.49 -0.07
CA VAL A 150 -4.87 10.36 -0.53
C VAL A 150 -5.75 10.79 -1.68
N GLN A 151 -5.78 10.02 -2.77
CA GLN A 151 -6.69 10.31 -3.87
C GLN A 151 -8.16 10.18 -3.42
N GLY A 152 -8.97 11.22 -3.60
CA GLY A 152 -10.32 11.27 -3.02
C GLY A 152 -11.28 10.17 -3.45
N GLY A 153 -11.19 9.70 -4.71
CA GLY A 153 -12.04 8.60 -5.22
C GLY A 153 -11.77 7.24 -4.57
N LEU A 154 -10.63 7.09 -3.89
CA LEU A 154 -10.14 5.83 -3.33
C LEU A 154 -10.97 5.32 -2.15
N LEU A 155 -11.63 6.23 -1.44
CA LEU A 155 -12.26 5.94 -0.15
C LEU A 155 -13.78 6.04 -0.19
N HIS A 156 -14.38 6.29 -1.36
CA HIS A 156 -15.78 6.70 -1.48
C HIS A 156 -16.12 7.92 -0.60
N CYS A 157 -15.14 8.80 -0.38
CA CYS A 157 -15.33 10.08 0.29
C CYS A 157 -16.03 11.04 -0.68
N LYS A 158 -17.04 11.80 -0.21
CA LYS A 158 -17.75 12.80 -1.03
C LYS A 158 -16.88 14.02 -1.37
N GLU A 159 -15.85 14.29 -0.58
CA GLU A 159 -14.88 15.38 -0.75
C GLU A 159 -13.45 14.80 -0.80
N PRO A 160 -12.51 15.43 -1.52
CA PRO A 160 -11.10 15.04 -1.42
C PRO A 160 -10.66 15.16 0.04
N PRO A 161 -10.07 14.10 0.63
CA PRO A 161 -9.68 14.15 2.03
C PRO A 161 -8.59 15.22 2.22
N PRO A 162 -8.65 16.02 3.30
CA PRO A 162 -7.55 16.91 3.62
C PRO A 162 -6.27 16.09 3.83
N PRO A 163 -5.09 16.65 3.55
CA PRO A 163 -3.84 15.99 3.92
C PRO A 163 -3.84 15.72 5.41
N VAL A 164 -3.56 14.48 5.77
CA VAL A 164 -3.41 14.11 7.16
C VAL A 164 -1.92 14.13 7.47
N CYS A 165 -1.57 14.98 8.42
CA CYS A 165 -0.20 15.17 8.89
C CYS A 165 -0.12 14.63 10.31
N ASN A 166 1.04 14.09 10.72
CA ASN A 166 1.26 13.75 12.12
C ASN A 166 1.16 15.06 12.93
N HIS A 167 0.03 15.23 13.61
CA HIS A 167 -0.14 16.21 14.68
C HIS A 167 0.01 15.46 15.99
N TYR A 168 1.25 15.07 16.31
CA TYR A 168 1.63 14.77 17.67
C TYR A 168 2.64 15.85 18.09
N LEU A 169 2.12 16.91 18.68
CA LEU A 169 2.78 17.62 19.77
C LEU A 169 2.23 17.04 21.06
#